data_AF-A0AA38P570-F1
#
_entry.id   AF-A0AA38P570-F1
#
_cell.length_a   1.000
_cell.length_b   1.000
_cell.length_c   1.000
_cell.angle_alpha   90.00
_cell.angle_beta   90.00
_cell.angle_gamma   90.00
#
_symmetry.space_group_name_H-M   'P 1'
#
loop_
_entity.id
_entity.type
_entity.pdbx_description
1 polymer ?
#
loop_
_entity_poly.entity_id
_entity_poly.type
_entity_poly.pdbx_seq_one_letter_code
_entity_poly.pdbx_strand_id
1 'polypeptide(L)'
;PDYVTINEDGKTTRILGAHIGNAAEETGVWLPLIERIENILDRCTDRYPTVEAKRHMINLTVGSITQFLTAANGMPESIAKRLTKLQKEFL
;
A
#
# COMPACT_ATOMS: atom_id res chain seq x y z
N PRO A 1 25.02 27.02 0.09
CA PRO A 1 24.41 27.04 1.43
C PRO A 1 24.48 25.64 2.06
N ASP A 2 25.12 25.51 3.21
CA ASP A 2 25.52 24.22 3.80
C ASP A 2 24.38 23.42 4.45
N TYR A 3 23.13 23.91 4.37
CA TYR A 3 21.95 23.30 4.99
C TYR A 3 21.06 22.51 4.01
N VAL A 4 21.40 22.46 2.72
CA VAL A 4 20.63 21.73 1.71
C VAL A 4 21.40 20.48 1.31
N THR A 5 20.81 19.31 1.53
CA THR A 5 21.34 18.03 1.03
C THR A 5 20.55 17.62 -0.21
N ILE A 6 21.25 17.34 -1.30
CA ILE A 6 20.67 16.78 -2.53
C ILE A 6 20.89 15.27 -2.48
N ASN A 7 19.81 14.49 -2.63
CA ASN A 7 19.93 13.04 -2.70
C ASN A 7 20.57 12.60 -4.02
N GLU A 8 21.44 11.60 -3.95
CA GLU A 8 21.90 10.86 -5.12
C GLU A 8 20.76 9.98 -5.68
N ASP A 9 20.90 9.57 -6.93
CA ASP A 9 19.98 8.63 -7.57
C ASP A 9 19.88 7.31 -6.77
N GLY A 10 18.67 6.78 -6.66
CA GLY A 10 18.36 5.60 -5.85
C GLY A 10 18.21 5.87 -4.35
N LYS A 11 18.60 7.06 -3.85
CA LYS A 11 18.37 7.45 -2.44
C LYS A 11 17.03 8.15 -2.28
N THR A 12 16.28 7.76 -1.26
CA THR A 12 15.01 8.39 -0.91
C THR A 12 15.07 9.08 0.45
N THR A 13 14.25 10.11 0.60
CA THR A 13 13.92 10.71 1.90
C THR A 13 12.47 10.42 2.22
N ARG A 14 12.23 9.95 3.45
CA ARG A 14 10.88 9.67 3.93
C ARG A 14 10.23 10.96 4.45
N ILE A 15 9.15 11.39 3.83
CA ILE A 15 8.39 12.59 4.19
C ILE A 15 6.93 12.20 4.36
N LEU A 16 6.40 12.34 5.58
CA LEU A 16 5.01 11.96 5.93
C LEU A 16 4.64 10.51 5.54
N GLY A 17 5.62 9.61 5.48
CA GLY A 17 5.43 8.22 5.09
C GLY A 17 5.67 7.93 3.61
N ALA A 18 5.61 8.94 2.75
CA ALA A 18 6.02 8.84 1.35
C ALA A 18 7.55 8.81 1.22
N HIS A 19 8.07 8.16 0.18
CA HIS A 19 9.51 8.10 -0.10
C HIS A 19 9.82 8.87 -1.37
N ILE A 20 10.53 9.99 -1.26
CA ILE A 20 10.82 10.88 -2.39
C ILE A 20 12.30 10.77 -2.77
N GLY A 21 12.58 10.49 -4.04
CA GLY A 21 13.94 10.36 -4.56
C GLY A 21 13.94 10.07 -6.06
N ASN A 22 15.02 10.43 -6.76
CA ASN A 22 15.18 10.12 -8.18
C ASN A 22 15.59 8.65 -8.36
N ALA A 23 15.06 7.97 -9.39
CA ALA A 23 15.34 6.56 -9.69
C ALA A 23 15.21 5.62 -8.46
N ALA A 24 14.28 5.96 -7.56
CA ALA A 24 14.07 5.22 -6.34
C ALA A 24 13.32 3.91 -6.57
N GLU A 25 13.59 2.92 -5.72
CA GLU A 25 12.84 1.66 -5.71
C GLU A 25 11.41 1.91 -5.21
N GLU A 26 10.42 1.60 -6.04
CA GLU A 26 9.02 1.97 -5.81
C GLU A 26 8.22 0.93 -5.01
N THR A 27 8.67 -0.32 -4.88
CA THR A 27 7.86 -1.43 -4.35
C THR A 27 8.09 -1.74 -2.87
N GLY A 28 9.28 -1.49 -2.32
CA GLY A 28 9.63 -1.78 -0.94
C GLY A 28 8.76 -1.05 0.08
N VAL A 29 8.29 0.15 -0.28
CA VAL A 29 7.39 0.97 0.56
C VAL A 29 5.99 0.36 0.71
N TRP A 30 5.59 -0.51 -0.23
CA TRP A 30 4.26 -1.14 -0.26
C TRP A 30 4.19 -2.42 0.57
N LEU A 31 5.31 -3.14 0.72
CA LEU A 31 5.36 -4.43 1.43
C LEU A 31 4.69 -4.39 2.81
N PRO A 32 5.04 -3.48 3.74
CA PRO A 32 4.41 -3.45 5.06
C PRO A 32 2.92 -3.10 5.02
N LEU A 33 2.46 -2.36 4.00
CA LEU A 33 1.04 -2.07 3.82
C LEU A 33 0.27 -3.31 3.33
N ILE A 34 0.87 -4.08 2.42
CA ILE A 34 0.27 -5.31 1.92
C ILE A 34 0.17 -6.35 3.02
N GLU A 35 1.24 -6.56 3.80
CA GLU A 35 1.23 -7.46 4.95
C GLU A 35 0.15 -7.05 5.96
N ARG A 36 -0.01 -5.74 6.21
CA ARG A 36 -1.07 -5.23 7.07
C ARG A 36 -2.45 -5.53 6.51
N ILE A 37 -2.66 -5.36 5.20
CA ILE A 37 -3.93 -5.65 4.53
C ILE A 37 -4.26 -7.15 4.64
N GLU A 38 -3.30 -8.03 4.31
CA GLU A 38 -3.43 -9.49 4.40
C GLU A 38 -3.88 -9.90 5.81
N ASN A 39 -3.17 -9.43 6.85
CA ASN A 39 -3.51 -9.71 8.24
C ASN A 39 -4.91 -9.25 8.67
N ILE A 40 -5.41 -8.13 8.14
CA ILE A 40 -6.76 -7.66 8.46
C ILE A 40 -7.81 -8.51 7.76
N LEU A 41 -7.62 -8.83 6.47
CA LEU A 41 -8.54 -9.66 5.71
C LEU A 41 -8.64 -11.07 6.28
N ASP A 42 -7.52 -11.66 6.70
CA ASP A 42 -7.50 -12.97 7.37
C ASP A 42 -8.37 -12.98 8.63
N ARG A 43 -8.18 -12.01 9.52
CA ARG A 43 -8.98 -11.87 10.76
C ARG A 43 -10.46 -11.61 10.49
N CYS A 44 -10.80 -10.97 9.37
CA CYS A 44 -12.18 -10.75 8.97
C CYS A 44 -12.82 -12.03 8.44
N THR A 45 -12.05 -12.92 7.81
CA THR A 45 -12.52 -14.20 7.26
C THR A 45 -13.01 -15.13 8.36
N ASP A 46 -12.35 -15.13 9.52
CA ASP A 46 -12.73 -15.94 10.71
C ASP A 46 -14.15 -15.63 11.24
N ARG A 47 -14.75 -14.52 10.82
CA ARG A 47 -16.08 -14.07 11.26
C ARG A 47 -17.22 -14.43 10.29
N TYR A 48 -16.95 -15.21 9.23
CA TYR A 48 -17.92 -15.63 8.21
C TYR A 48 -18.83 -14.49 7.68
N PRO A 49 -18.24 -13.39 7.17
CA PRO A 49 -19.01 -12.23 6.71
C PRO A 49 -19.85 -12.54 5.47
N THR A 50 -20.98 -11.83 5.34
CA THR A 50 -21.77 -11.81 4.09
C THR A 50 -21.00 -11.14 2.96
N VAL A 51 -21.40 -11.37 1.71
CA VAL A 51 -20.77 -10.73 0.54
C VAL A 51 -20.79 -9.21 0.63
N GLU A 52 -21.88 -8.62 1.13
CA GLU A 52 -21.97 -7.17 1.33
C GLU A 52 -20.97 -6.68 2.39
N ALA A 53 -20.87 -7.40 3.51
CA ALA A 53 -19.90 -7.09 4.55
C ALA A 53 -18.46 -7.20 4.02
N LYS A 54 -18.16 -8.22 3.20
CA LYS A 54 -16.86 -8.37 2.54
C LYS A 54 -16.52 -7.19 1.63
N ARG A 55 -17.48 -6.70 0.83
CA ARG A 55 -17.29 -5.50 0.00
C ARG A 55 -16.94 -4.28 0.84
N HIS A 56 -17.66 -4.05 1.93
CA HIS A 56 -17.35 -2.95 2.85
C HIS A 56 -15.97 -3.10 3.50
N MET A 57 -15.60 -4.31 3.92
CA MET A 57 -14.29 -4.60 4.49
C MET A 57 -13.16 -4.33 3.49
N ILE A 58 -13.32 -4.71 2.21
CA ILE A 58 -12.33 -4.38 1.16
C ILE A 58 -12.16 -2.86 1.03
N ASN A 59 -13.25 -2.09 0.99
CA ASN A 59 -13.16 -0.64 0.87
C ASN A 59 -12.49 0.00 2.10
N LEU A 60 -12.85 -0.45 3.31
CA LEU A 60 -12.31 0.05 4.57
C LEU A 60 -10.87 -0.39 4.83
N THR A 61 -10.37 -1.41 4.13
CA THR A 61 -8.99 -1.89 4.29
C THR A 61 -8.15 -1.56 3.06
N VAL A 62 -8.32 -2.27 1.96
CA VAL A 62 -7.54 -2.10 0.73
C VAL A 62 -7.66 -0.68 0.20
N GLY A 63 -8.87 -0.14 0.10
CA GLY A 63 -9.09 1.22 -0.38
C GLY A 63 -8.44 2.26 0.53
N SER A 64 -8.81 2.26 1.81
CA SER A 64 -8.36 3.28 2.76
C SER A 64 -6.84 3.27 3.01
N ILE A 65 -6.22 2.09 3.12
CA ILE A 65 -4.81 1.94 3.47
C ILE A 65 -3.92 2.37 2.29
N THR A 66 -4.34 2.10 1.06
CA THR A 66 -3.52 2.35 -0.14
C THR A 66 -3.70 3.75 -0.71
N GLN A 67 -4.81 4.43 -0.42
CA GLN A 67 -5.17 5.71 -1.03
C GLN A 67 -4.07 6.78 -0.92
N PHE A 68 -3.53 6.98 0.28
CA PHE A 68 -2.51 8.01 0.49
C PHE A 68 -1.22 7.71 -0.27
N LEU A 69 -0.68 6.50 -0.12
CA LEU A 69 0.60 6.15 -0.75
C LEU A 69 0.47 6.12 -2.28
N THR A 70 -0.70 5.73 -2.79
CA THR A 70 -1.01 5.82 -4.23
C THR A 70 -0.90 7.26 -4.73
N ALA A 71 -1.45 8.23 -3.98
CA ALA A 71 -1.39 9.63 -4.35
C ALA A 71 0.02 10.21 -4.22
N ALA A 72 0.79 9.79 -3.21
CA ALA A 72 2.10 10.36 -2.90
C ALA A 72 3.26 9.74 -3.72
N ASN A 73 3.18 8.43 -4.00
CA ASN A 73 4.26 7.67 -4.62
C ASN A 73 3.86 6.96 -5.92
N GLY A 74 2.58 7.01 -6.32
CA GLY A 74 2.06 6.18 -7.40
C GLY A 74 1.91 4.71 -6.97
N MET A 75 1.13 3.93 -7.72
CA MET A 75 0.96 2.50 -7.46
C MET A 75 1.58 1.69 -8.61
N PRO A 76 2.67 0.94 -8.35
CA PRO A 76 3.24 0.05 -9.36
C PRO A 76 2.25 -1.03 -9.79
N GLU A 77 2.30 -1.46 -11.05
CA GLU A 77 1.36 -2.45 -11.59
C GLU A 77 1.42 -3.80 -10.85
N SER A 78 2.61 -4.21 -10.40
CA SER A 78 2.79 -5.42 -9.59
C SER A 78 2.03 -5.36 -8.28
N ILE A 79 2.00 -4.19 -7.63
CA ILE A 79 1.25 -3.93 -6.40
C ILE A 79 -0.25 -3.96 -6.68
N ALA A 80 -0.71 -3.28 -7.73
CA ALA A 80 -2.12 -3.29 -8.14
C ALA A 80 -2.63 -4.72 -8.42
N LYS A 81 -1.83 -5.54 -9.12
CA LYS A 81 -2.13 -6.95 -9.38
C LYS A 81 -2.22 -7.76 -8.08
N ARG A 82 -1.30 -7.58 -7.14
CA ARG A 82 -1.31 -8.28 -5.84
C ARG A 82 -2.55 -7.91 -5.01
N LEU A 83 -2.86 -6.62 -4.90
CA LEU A 83 -4.05 -6.15 -4.18
C LEU A 83 -5.35 -6.65 -4.83
N THR A 84 -5.41 -6.68 -6.16
CA THR A 84 -6.57 -7.23 -6.90
C THR A 84 -6.73 -8.73 -6.63
N LYS A 85 -5.63 -9.47 -6.54
CA LYS A 85 -5.65 -10.89 -6.18
C LYS A 85 -6.21 -11.09 -4.76
N LEU A 86 -5.73 -10.33 -3.78
CA LEU A 86 -6.23 -10.39 -2.40
C LEU A 86 -7.74 -10.08 -2.30
N GLN A 87 -8.21 -9.07 -3.03
CA GLN A 87 -9.64 -8.75 -3.09
C GLN A 87 -10.47 -9.90 -3.64
N LYS A 88 -9.99 -10.56 -4.70
CA LYS A 88 -10.67 -11.72 -5.31
C LYS A 88 -10.67 -12.96 -4.42
N GLU A 89 -9.60 -13.18 -3.66
CA GLU A 89 -9.49 -14.31 -2.72
C GLU A 89 -10.38 -14.09 -1.49
N PHE A 90 -10.55 -12.84 -1.05
CA PHE A 90 -11.37 -12.52 0.11
C PHE A 90 -12.87 -12.55 -0.18
N LEU A 91 -13.32 -12.14 -1.37
CA LEU A 91 -14.73 -12.15 -1.79
C LEU A 91 -15.29 -13.57 -1.90
#